data_AF-A0A428WV83-F1
#
_entry.id   AF-A0A428WV83-F1
#
_cell.length_a   1.000
_cell.length_b   1.000
_cell.length_c   1.000
_cell.angle_alpha   90.00
_cell.angle_beta   90.00
_cell.angle_gamma   90.00
#
_symmetry.space_group_name_H-M   'P 1'
#
loop_
_entity.id
_entity.type
_entity.pdbx_description
1 polymer ?
#
loop_
_entity_poly.entity_id
_entity_poly.type
_entity_poly.pdbx_seq_one_letter_code
_entity_poly.pdbx_strand_id
1 'polypeptide(L)'
;MPLNSYGVLSGAVVDTRREGTTETPHYQIELAADDDVHYRVAVNVESQETPSELRYRVVEDFRHPMTAALPAGSGWTPLPSGPGGANLDFIRGNLFDPATLRVLPPELTGPDNDLADLLDHYVLRARHDTDVRLFAFGQRWGPEAGVPDKVFGFVPGNGVHDVHMNQGNSEAFRRDDGVWQDGGLLLHFGAESRWVAIFLAFQSQSWHTDDTTGHAIGGAPGPREKIPVRIVGALVNPVGPAPEAERVTLLNASPAEVDLTGWRLADRAKHTCALPATRLAAGATLVVPTTDAVQLGNNGGAITLLDAQGLKVHGVSYTGEQSHDEGWTLVF
;
A
#
# COMPACT_ATOMS: atom_id res chain seq x y z
N MET A 1 12.74 -6.36 -14.83
CA MET A 1 12.81 -4.91 -14.99
C MET A 1 11.66 -4.33 -14.19
N PRO A 2 11.96 -3.50 -13.18
CA PRO A 2 10.93 -2.69 -12.52
C PRO A 2 10.07 -1.94 -13.55
N LEU A 3 8.85 -1.56 -13.19
CA LEU A 3 7.91 -0.91 -14.10
C LEU A 3 8.56 0.29 -14.81
N ASN A 4 8.41 0.35 -16.14
CA ASN A 4 9.10 1.28 -17.02
C ASN A 4 8.61 2.73 -16.86
N SER A 5 7.38 2.91 -16.40
CA SER A 5 6.76 4.23 -16.19
C SER A 5 5.81 4.18 -15.00
N TYR A 6 6.37 3.99 -13.80
CA TYR A 6 5.58 4.01 -12.57
C TYR A 6 5.17 5.44 -12.18
N GLY A 7 3.96 5.56 -11.65
CA GLY A 7 3.43 6.83 -11.18
C GLY A 7 2.00 6.73 -10.69
N VAL A 8 1.37 7.89 -10.58
CA VAL A 8 -0.03 8.02 -10.20
C VAL A 8 -0.77 8.85 -11.25
N LEU A 9 -1.91 8.33 -11.70
CA LEU A 9 -2.91 9.07 -12.46
C LEU A 9 -3.99 9.54 -11.51
N SER A 10 -4.42 10.80 -11.59
CA SER A 10 -5.57 11.27 -10.84
C SER A 10 -6.59 12.01 -11.70
N GLY A 11 -7.86 11.91 -11.35
CA GLY A 11 -8.94 12.51 -12.13
C GLY A 11 -10.32 12.22 -11.58
N ALA A 12 -11.34 12.79 -12.23
CA ALA A 12 -12.74 12.47 -11.99
C ALA A 12 -13.13 11.19 -12.74
N VAL A 13 -13.98 10.37 -12.14
CA VAL A 13 -14.49 9.16 -12.80
C VAL A 13 -15.61 9.55 -13.77
N VAL A 14 -15.44 9.18 -15.04
CA VAL A 14 -16.40 9.50 -16.12
C VAL A 14 -17.32 8.32 -16.41
N ASP A 15 -16.72 7.14 -16.60
CA ASP A 15 -17.44 5.91 -16.92
C ASP A 15 -16.70 4.68 -16.40
N THR A 16 -17.39 3.55 -16.35
CA THR A 16 -16.81 2.25 -15.97
C THR A 16 -17.32 1.15 -16.87
N ARG A 17 -16.50 0.11 -17.06
CA ARG A 17 -16.89 -1.08 -17.82
C ARG A 17 -16.31 -2.35 -17.21
N ARG A 18 -17.19 -3.32 -16.95
CA ARG A 18 -16.83 -4.69 -16.59
C ARG A 18 -16.60 -5.49 -17.88
N GLU A 19 -15.48 -6.21 -17.97
CA GLU A 19 -15.15 -7.01 -19.17
C GLU A 19 -15.74 -8.42 -19.16
N GLY A 20 -16.50 -8.83 -18.14
CA GLY A 20 -17.12 -10.16 -18.12
C GLY A 20 -16.09 -11.28 -17.87
N THR A 21 -16.47 -12.53 -18.14
CA THR A 21 -15.59 -13.71 -18.12
C THR A 21 -14.81 -13.89 -19.44
N THR A 22 -14.16 -12.84 -19.96
CA THR A 22 -13.25 -12.96 -21.14
C THR A 22 -11.88 -13.50 -20.72
N GLU A 23 -10.95 -13.77 -21.65
CA GLU A 23 -9.66 -14.45 -21.34
C GLU A 23 -8.74 -13.68 -20.37
N THR A 24 -8.91 -12.36 -20.22
CA THR A 24 -8.15 -11.52 -19.26
C THR A 24 -9.05 -10.40 -18.74
N PRO A 25 -9.97 -10.69 -17.79
CA PRO A 25 -10.96 -9.71 -17.40
C PRO A 25 -10.33 -8.60 -16.58
N HIS A 26 -10.59 -7.37 -17.01
CA HIS A 26 -10.28 -6.17 -16.25
C HIS A 26 -11.57 -5.45 -15.86
N TYR A 27 -11.50 -4.76 -14.73
CA TYR A 27 -12.43 -3.68 -14.44
C TYR A 27 -11.83 -2.38 -15.01
N GLN A 28 -12.51 -1.80 -15.99
CA GLN A 28 -12.04 -0.63 -16.72
C GLN A 28 -12.70 0.63 -16.16
N ILE A 29 -11.90 1.67 -15.92
CA ILE A 29 -12.36 2.98 -15.44
C ILE A 29 -11.89 4.05 -16.43
N GLU A 30 -12.79 4.91 -16.87
CA GLU A 30 -12.44 6.13 -17.58
C GLU A 30 -12.26 7.27 -16.58
N LEU A 31 -11.08 7.88 -16.58
CA LEU A 31 -10.77 9.08 -15.81
C LEU A 31 -10.57 10.28 -16.72
N ALA A 32 -11.18 11.41 -16.37
CA ALA A 32 -10.87 12.71 -16.95
C ALA A 32 -10.00 13.53 -15.99
N ALA A 33 -8.90 14.07 -16.50
CA ALA A 33 -8.14 15.11 -15.83
C ALA A 33 -8.86 16.48 -15.95
N ASP A 34 -8.42 17.48 -15.18
CA ASP A 34 -9.04 18.81 -15.13
C ASP A 34 -8.90 19.57 -16.47
N ASP A 35 -7.95 19.16 -17.32
CA ASP A 35 -7.76 19.66 -18.69
C ASP A 35 -8.51 18.85 -19.77
N ASP A 36 -9.47 18.01 -19.36
CA ASP A 36 -10.29 17.14 -20.21
C ASP A 36 -9.49 16.09 -21.00
N VAL A 37 -8.26 15.77 -20.57
CA VAL A 37 -7.54 14.60 -21.07
C VAL A 37 -8.10 13.34 -20.42
N HIS A 38 -8.52 12.39 -21.26
CA HIS A 38 -9.09 11.12 -20.83
C HIS A 38 -8.04 10.02 -20.75
N TYR A 39 -8.24 9.10 -19.81
CA TYR A 39 -7.35 7.99 -19.51
C TYR A 39 -8.15 6.77 -19.15
N ARG A 40 -7.66 5.58 -19.54
CA ARG A 40 -8.22 4.30 -19.11
C ARG A 40 -7.36 3.70 -18.01
N VAL A 41 -7.97 3.39 -16.87
CA VAL A 41 -7.37 2.59 -15.81
C VAL A 41 -7.87 1.16 -15.95
N ALA A 42 -6.95 0.24 -16.22
CA ALA A 42 -7.23 -1.19 -16.31
C ALA A 42 -6.85 -1.86 -14.98
N VAL A 43 -7.85 -2.24 -14.20
CA VAL A 43 -7.67 -2.91 -12.91
C VAL A 43 -7.81 -4.41 -13.10
N ASN A 44 -6.76 -5.17 -12.74
CA ASN A 44 -6.81 -6.62 -12.80
C ASN A 44 -7.86 -7.15 -11.82
N VAL A 45 -8.77 -7.99 -12.33
CA VAL A 45 -9.73 -8.72 -11.47
C VAL A 45 -9.48 -10.22 -11.46
N GLU A 46 -8.63 -10.73 -12.35
CA GLU A 46 -8.23 -12.14 -12.42
C GLU A 46 -6.74 -12.32 -12.73
N SER A 47 -6.12 -13.36 -12.17
CA SER A 47 -4.75 -13.78 -12.42
C SER A 47 -4.65 -14.80 -13.55
N GLN A 48 -3.51 -14.79 -14.25
CA GLN A 48 -3.14 -15.81 -15.23
C GLN A 48 -2.61 -17.11 -14.58
N GLU A 49 -2.30 -17.08 -13.27
CA GLU A 49 -1.87 -18.25 -12.49
C GLU A 49 -3.02 -18.84 -11.67
N THR A 50 -2.92 -20.11 -11.28
CA THR A 50 -3.85 -20.73 -10.32
C THR A 50 -3.31 -20.58 -8.89
N PRO A 51 -4.14 -20.16 -7.91
CA PRO A 51 -5.55 -19.75 -8.05
C PRO A 51 -5.71 -18.39 -8.73
N SER A 52 -6.72 -18.26 -9.61
CA SER A 52 -6.90 -17.06 -10.44
C SER A 52 -7.52 -15.88 -9.69
N GLU A 53 -8.16 -16.13 -8.55
CA GLU A 53 -8.75 -15.08 -7.73
C GLU A 53 -7.68 -14.19 -7.08
N LEU A 54 -7.95 -12.89 -7.00
CA LEU A 54 -7.07 -11.95 -6.32
C LEU A 54 -7.42 -11.86 -4.84
N ARG A 55 -6.40 -11.50 -4.05
CA ARG A 55 -6.59 -10.95 -2.72
C ARG A 55 -6.87 -9.46 -2.83
N TYR A 56 -7.81 -8.97 -2.03
CA TYR A 56 -8.12 -7.56 -1.94
C TYR A 56 -8.20 -7.09 -0.48
N ARG A 57 -7.95 -5.80 -0.29
CA ARG A 57 -8.22 -5.08 0.95
C ARG A 57 -8.79 -3.71 0.61
N VAL A 58 -9.95 -3.39 1.18
CA VAL A 58 -10.45 -2.02 1.25
C VAL A 58 -10.23 -1.45 2.65
N VAL A 59 -9.68 -0.24 2.71
CA VAL A 59 -9.53 0.55 3.93
C VAL A 59 -10.39 1.80 3.77
N GLU A 60 -11.56 1.83 4.41
CA GLU A 60 -12.57 2.88 4.20
C GLU A 60 -12.24 4.22 4.90
N ASP A 61 -11.35 4.21 5.89
CA ASP A 61 -10.75 5.39 6.52
C ASP A 61 -9.23 5.26 6.46
N PHE A 62 -8.68 5.35 5.24
CA PHE A 62 -7.26 5.17 5.00
C PHE A 62 -6.45 6.37 5.48
N ARG A 63 -5.83 6.22 6.66
CA ARG A 63 -4.93 7.22 7.23
C ARG A 63 -3.49 6.79 7.04
N HIS A 64 -2.77 7.49 6.17
CA HIS A 64 -1.36 7.19 5.90
C HIS A 64 -0.60 8.45 5.52
N PRO A 65 0.65 8.65 6.00
CA PRO A 65 1.43 9.85 5.67
C PRO A 65 1.84 9.97 4.19
N MET A 66 1.49 9.00 3.36
CA MET A 66 1.73 9.04 1.91
C MET A 66 0.70 9.89 1.17
N THR A 67 -0.52 10.03 1.71
CA THR A 67 -1.57 10.81 1.05
C THR A 67 -1.23 12.29 1.01
N ALA A 68 -0.49 12.79 2.00
CA ALA A 68 0.04 14.15 2.05
C ALA A 68 1.11 14.43 0.98
N ALA A 69 1.71 13.40 0.38
CA ALA A 69 2.71 13.53 -0.68
C ALA A 69 2.10 13.45 -2.09
N LEU A 70 0.79 13.22 -2.21
CA LEU A 70 0.13 13.09 -3.51
C LEU A 70 0.12 14.42 -4.28
N PRO A 71 0.22 14.37 -5.61
CA PRO A 71 0.14 15.57 -6.43
C PRO A 71 -1.24 16.23 -6.27
N ALA A 72 -1.24 17.56 -6.11
CA ALA A 72 -2.47 18.34 -6.00
C ALA A 72 -3.24 18.48 -7.33
N GLY A 73 -2.53 18.37 -8.46
CA GLY A 73 -3.13 18.39 -9.79
C GLY A 73 -3.74 17.05 -10.20
N SER A 74 -4.47 17.07 -11.31
CA SER A 74 -4.97 15.89 -12.02
C SER A 74 -4.07 15.50 -13.20
N GLY A 75 -4.34 14.33 -13.78
CA GLY A 75 -3.53 13.74 -14.86
C GLY A 75 -2.41 12.86 -14.33
N TRP A 76 -1.48 12.53 -15.22
CA TRP A 76 -0.38 11.62 -14.91
C TRP A 76 0.80 12.33 -14.23
N THR A 77 1.24 11.78 -13.09
CA THR A 77 2.46 12.20 -12.38
C THR A 77 3.42 11.01 -12.24
N PRO A 78 4.61 11.04 -12.88
CA PRO A 78 5.64 10.04 -12.63
C PRO A 78 6.12 10.10 -11.18
N LEU A 79 6.34 8.93 -10.57
CA LEU A 79 6.86 8.83 -9.22
C LEU A 79 8.21 8.07 -9.24
N PRO A 80 9.34 8.75 -8.97
CA PRO A 80 10.60 8.06 -8.75
C PRO A 80 10.46 7.01 -7.64
N SER A 81 10.98 5.80 -7.85
CA SER A 81 10.94 4.75 -6.82
C SER A 81 11.76 5.17 -5.59
N GLY A 82 11.16 5.04 -4.41
CA GLY A 82 11.85 5.28 -3.14
C GLY A 82 10.91 5.44 -1.95
N PRO A 83 11.46 5.36 -0.73
CA PRO A 83 10.72 5.62 0.50
C PRO A 83 10.39 7.11 0.64
N GLY A 84 9.43 7.42 1.53
CA GLY A 84 9.15 8.80 1.95
C GLY A 84 8.23 9.60 1.01
N GLY A 85 8.05 9.17 -0.23
CA GLY A 85 7.16 9.81 -1.20
C GLY A 85 5.71 9.32 -1.16
N ALA A 86 5.03 9.48 -2.30
CA ALA A 86 3.66 9.02 -2.57
C ALA A 86 3.60 7.60 -3.15
N ASN A 87 4.73 6.93 -3.30
CA ASN A 87 4.77 5.58 -3.85
C ASN A 87 4.03 4.59 -2.94
N LEU A 88 3.36 3.62 -3.56
CA LEU A 88 2.81 2.48 -2.81
C LEU A 88 3.87 1.38 -2.72
N ASP A 89 4.05 0.87 -1.52
CA ASP A 89 4.73 -0.39 -1.24
C ASP A 89 4.00 -1.05 -0.07
N PHE A 90 3.31 -2.16 -0.34
CA PHE A 90 2.40 -2.79 0.62
C PHE A 90 3.18 -3.32 1.84
N ILE A 91 4.40 -3.78 1.61
CA ILE A 91 5.27 -4.35 2.63
C ILE A 91 6.05 -3.23 3.33
N ARG A 92 6.82 -2.44 2.59
CA ARG A 92 7.76 -1.44 3.15
C ARG A 92 7.08 -0.18 3.62
N GLY A 93 5.90 0.13 3.09
CA GLY A 93 5.10 1.29 3.43
C GLY A 93 4.21 1.08 4.65
N ASN A 94 3.98 -0.16 5.10
CA ASN A 94 3.00 -0.46 6.17
C ASN A 94 1.59 0.06 5.84
N LEU A 95 1.11 -0.20 4.61
CA LEU A 95 -0.16 0.35 4.14
C LEU A 95 -1.38 -0.30 4.80
N PHE A 96 -1.28 -1.58 5.17
CA PHE A 96 -2.34 -2.33 5.87
C PHE A 96 -1.77 -3.61 6.50
N ASP A 97 -2.56 -4.27 7.37
CA ASP A 97 -2.23 -5.61 7.88
C ASP A 97 -2.57 -6.68 6.83
N PRO A 98 -1.57 -7.40 6.26
CA PRO A 98 -1.82 -8.38 5.21
C PRO A 98 -2.67 -9.57 5.66
N ALA A 99 -2.78 -9.84 6.97
CA ALA A 99 -3.68 -10.87 7.49
C ALA A 99 -5.17 -10.54 7.23
N THR A 100 -5.48 -9.26 6.96
CA THR A 100 -6.85 -8.78 6.68
C THR A 100 -7.28 -8.94 5.23
N LEU A 101 -6.39 -9.40 4.35
CA LEU A 101 -6.70 -9.67 2.95
C LEU A 101 -7.76 -10.76 2.81
N ARG A 102 -8.73 -10.48 1.94
CA ARG A 102 -9.83 -11.36 1.59
C ARG A 102 -9.69 -11.78 0.13
N VAL A 103 -10.28 -12.91 -0.22
CA VAL A 103 -10.36 -13.39 -1.61
C VAL A 103 -11.80 -13.24 -2.06
N LEU A 104 -12.00 -12.69 -3.25
CA LEU A 104 -13.28 -12.71 -3.95
C LEU A 104 -13.05 -13.31 -5.33
N PRO A 105 -14.05 -14.04 -5.87
CA PRO A 105 -14.03 -14.42 -7.28
C PRO A 105 -14.05 -13.14 -8.15
N PRO A 106 -13.51 -13.22 -9.38
CA PRO A 106 -13.46 -12.08 -10.30
C PRO A 106 -14.85 -11.54 -10.63
N GLU A 107 -15.78 -12.45 -10.93
CA GLU A 107 -17.16 -12.14 -11.31
C GLU A 107 -18.11 -13.30 -10.98
N LEU A 108 -19.26 -13.00 -10.40
CA LEU A 108 -20.35 -13.95 -10.12
C LEU A 108 -21.71 -13.31 -10.41
N THR A 109 -22.72 -14.14 -10.62
CA THR A 109 -24.10 -13.64 -10.73
C THR A 109 -24.66 -13.36 -9.34
N GLY A 110 -25.24 -12.17 -9.16
CA GLY A 110 -25.83 -11.71 -7.90
C GLY A 110 -25.08 -10.48 -7.37
N PRO A 111 -25.68 -9.70 -6.47
CA PRO A 111 -25.04 -8.48 -5.97
C PRO A 111 -24.04 -8.77 -4.83
N ASP A 112 -23.02 -7.92 -4.76
CA ASP A 112 -22.04 -7.79 -3.68
C ASP A 112 -21.29 -9.10 -3.38
N ASN A 113 -21.03 -9.91 -4.40
CA ASN A 113 -20.46 -11.25 -4.23
C ASN A 113 -19.15 -11.50 -5.00
N ASP A 114 -18.67 -10.50 -5.75
CA ASP A 114 -17.45 -10.57 -6.52
C ASP A 114 -16.60 -9.28 -6.45
N LEU A 115 -15.42 -9.32 -7.07
CA LEU A 115 -14.49 -8.19 -7.07
C LEU A 115 -14.98 -7.01 -7.91
N ALA A 116 -15.72 -7.24 -8.99
CA ALA A 116 -16.26 -6.20 -9.83
C ALA A 116 -17.38 -5.40 -9.12
N ASP A 117 -18.23 -6.07 -8.33
CA ASP A 117 -19.22 -5.45 -7.45
C ASP A 117 -18.56 -4.58 -6.39
N LEU A 118 -17.48 -5.09 -5.79
CA LEU A 118 -16.72 -4.31 -4.83
C LEU A 118 -16.15 -3.03 -5.46
N LEU A 119 -15.60 -3.12 -6.67
CA LEU A 119 -15.07 -1.95 -7.38
C LEU A 119 -16.20 -0.98 -7.76
N ASP A 120 -17.32 -1.49 -8.29
CA ASP A 120 -18.50 -0.68 -8.62
C ASP A 120 -19.00 0.11 -7.41
N HIS A 121 -19.07 -0.51 -6.23
CA HIS A 121 -19.53 0.15 -5.00
C HIS A 121 -18.78 1.47 -4.73
N TYR A 122 -17.46 1.49 -4.89
CA TYR A 122 -16.65 2.68 -4.64
C TYR A 122 -16.52 3.59 -5.86
N VAL A 123 -16.31 3.02 -7.04
CA VAL A 123 -16.03 3.78 -8.27
C VAL A 123 -17.29 4.44 -8.82
N LEU A 124 -18.45 3.78 -8.76
CA LEU A 124 -19.73 4.41 -9.17
C LEU A 124 -20.13 5.53 -8.21
N ARG A 125 -19.84 5.38 -6.90
CA ARG A 125 -20.02 6.48 -5.95
C ARG A 125 -19.18 7.69 -6.36
N ALA A 126 -17.92 7.47 -6.71
CA ALA A 126 -17.03 8.53 -7.18
C ALA A 126 -17.48 9.17 -8.50
N ARG A 127 -18.06 8.39 -9.41
CA ARG A 127 -18.63 8.90 -10.67
C ARG A 127 -19.78 9.87 -10.44
N HIS A 128 -20.57 9.65 -9.40
CA HIS A 128 -21.76 10.47 -9.10
C HIS A 128 -21.49 11.63 -8.14
N ASP A 129 -20.23 11.81 -7.71
CA ASP A 129 -19.83 12.83 -6.74
C ASP A 129 -18.62 13.60 -7.27
N THR A 130 -18.83 14.85 -7.71
CA THR A 130 -17.79 15.69 -8.29
C THR A 130 -16.72 16.12 -7.29
N ASP A 131 -16.96 15.96 -5.99
CA ASP A 131 -15.98 16.24 -4.94
C ASP A 131 -15.07 15.03 -4.65
N VAL A 132 -15.28 13.92 -5.37
CA VAL A 132 -14.44 12.72 -5.27
C VAL A 132 -13.39 12.69 -6.37
N ARG A 133 -12.13 12.55 -5.96
CA ARG A 133 -11.01 12.34 -6.88
C ARG A 133 -10.48 10.92 -6.73
N LEU A 134 -10.34 10.22 -7.85
CA LEU A 134 -9.69 8.91 -7.90
C LEU A 134 -8.20 9.09 -8.24
N PHE A 135 -7.35 8.29 -7.59
CA PHE A 135 -5.92 8.16 -7.84
C PHE A 135 -5.61 6.70 -8.16
N ALA A 136 -5.08 6.41 -9.33
CA ALA A 136 -4.68 5.08 -9.77
C ALA A 136 -3.15 5.00 -9.89
N PHE A 137 -2.57 4.04 -9.16
CA PHE A 137 -1.14 3.77 -9.15
C PHE A 137 -0.84 2.55 -10.01
N GLY A 138 0.25 2.61 -10.77
CA GLY A 138 0.66 1.53 -11.65
C GLY A 138 1.61 2.03 -12.73
N GLN A 139 1.62 1.33 -13.86
CA GLN A 139 2.43 1.69 -15.01
C GLN A 139 1.61 2.47 -16.04
N ARG A 140 2.14 3.58 -16.55
CA ARG A 140 1.53 4.29 -17.67
C ARG A 140 1.82 3.63 -19.02
N TRP A 141 0.81 3.63 -19.88
CA TRP A 141 0.94 3.38 -21.32
C TRP A 141 0.39 4.56 -22.14
N GLY A 142 0.81 4.66 -23.40
CA GLY A 142 0.49 5.80 -24.25
C GLY A 142 1.16 7.12 -23.81
N PRO A 143 0.71 8.28 -24.33
CA PRO A 143 -0.41 8.43 -25.27
C PRO A 143 -0.06 7.88 -26.67
N GLU A 144 -1.03 7.20 -27.28
CA GLU A 144 -0.93 6.59 -28.61
C GLU A 144 -1.61 7.50 -29.64
N ALA A 145 -0.83 8.36 -30.28
CA ALA A 145 -1.35 9.40 -31.17
C ALA A 145 -2.21 8.81 -32.31
N GLY A 146 -3.46 9.31 -32.45
CA GLY A 146 -4.40 8.89 -33.49
C GLY A 146 -5.01 7.51 -33.30
N VAL A 147 -4.64 6.79 -32.23
CA VAL A 147 -5.23 5.49 -31.87
C VAL A 147 -6.34 5.75 -30.84
N PRO A 148 -7.59 5.33 -31.09
CA PRO A 148 -8.65 5.41 -30.09
C PRO A 148 -8.44 4.37 -28.98
N ASP A 149 -8.80 4.74 -27.75
CA ASP A 149 -8.91 3.76 -26.66
C ASP A 149 -9.90 2.65 -27.03
N LYS A 150 -9.52 1.41 -26.78
CA LYS A 150 -10.30 0.24 -27.20
C LYS A 150 -11.59 0.03 -26.41
N VAL A 151 -11.74 0.65 -25.24
CA VAL A 151 -12.88 0.45 -24.32
C VAL A 151 -13.84 1.64 -24.38
N PHE A 152 -13.31 2.85 -24.26
CA PHE A 152 -14.07 4.10 -24.13
C PHE A 152 -14.02 4.98 -25.39
N GLY A 153 -13.09 4.72 -26.30
CA GLY A 153 -13.06 5.38 -27.62
C GLY A 153 -12.48 6.80 -27.66
N PHE A 154 -12.02 7.35 -26.54
CA PHE A 154 -11.31 8.64 -26.54
C PHE A 154 -9.97 8.56 -27.29
N VAL A 155 -9.48 9.69 -27.82
CA VAL A 155 -8.25 9.79 -28.60
C VAL A 155 -7.37 10.91 -28.03
N PRO A 156 -6.06 10.70 -27.81
CA PRO A 156 -5.32 9.46 -28.02
C PRO A 156 -5.60 8.42 -26.92
N GLY A 157 -5.46 7.14 -27.26
CA GLY A 157 -5.43 6.06 -26.28
C GLY A 157 -4.31 6.30 -25.28
N ASN A 158 -4.63 6.27 -23.99
CA ASN A 158 -3.72 6.61 -22.90
C ASN A 158 -4.26 6.02 -21.60
N GLY A 159 -3.39 5.67 -20.66
CA GLY A 159 -3.90 5.09 -19.42
C GLY A 159 -2.87 4.47 -18.50
N VAL A 160 -3.38 3.70 -17.54
CA VAL A 160 -2.62 3.01 -16.50
C VAL A 160 -3.03 1.53 -16.43
N HIS A 161 -2.07 0.66 -16.19
CA HIS A 161 -2.25 -0.76 -15.89
C HIS A 161 -1.35 -1.17 -14.73
N ASP A 162 -1.29 -2.47 -14.41
CA ASP A 162 -0.52 -3.02 -13.27
C ASP A 162 -0.99 -2.41 -11.93
N VAL A 163 -2.31 -2.29 -11.79
CA VAL A 163 -3.00 -1.70 -10.62
C VAL A 163 -3.19 -2.77 -9.54
N HIS A 164 -2.10 -3.40 -9.13
CA HIS A 164 -2.03 -4.40 -8.05
C HIS A 164 -0.61 -4.40 -7.46
N MET A 165 -0.35 -5.19 -6.43
CA MET A 165 1.00 -5.40 -5.88
C MET A 165 1.97 -5.83 -6.98
N ASN A 166 3.08 -5.12 -7.16
CA ASN A 166 4.03 -5.32 -8.25
C ASN A 166 5.38 -5.82 -7.70
N GLN A 167 5.31 -6.72 -6.73
CA GLN A 167 6.47 -7.34 -6.09
C GLN A 167 6.11 -8.71 -5.53
N GLY A 168 7.14 -9.51 -5.23
CA GLY A 168 6.97 -10.83 -4.63
C GLY A 168 6.38 -11.86 -5.59
N ASN A 169 6.49 -11.65 -6.89
CA ASN A 169 5.93 -12.54 -7.90
C ASN A 169 6.58 -13.93 -7.91
N SER A 170 5.87 -14.89 -8.52
CA SER A 170 6.42 -16.21 -8.85
C SER A 170 7.56 -16.08 -9.87
N GLU A 171 8.36 -17.13 -10.05
CA GLU A 171 9.52 -17.10 -10.95
C GLU A 171 9.18 -16.65 -12.37
N ALA A 172 8.02 -17.06 -12.90
CA ALA A 172 7.61 -16.70 -14.25
C ALA A 172 7.40 -15.19 -14.46
N PHE A 173 7.03 -14.47 -13.39
CA PHE A 173 6.70 -13.04 -13.40
C PHE A 173 7.68 -12.20 -12.57
N ARG A 174 8.74 -12.81 -12.03
CA ARG A 174 9.76 -12.14 -11.20
C ARG A 174 10.34 -10.89 -11.86
N ARG A 175 10.41 -10.88 -13.20
CA ARG A 175 10.90 -9.72 -13.94
C ARG A 175 10.06 -8.46 -13.68
N ASP A 176 8.80 -8.57 -13.30
CA ASP A 176 7.91 -7.42 -13.11
C ASP A 176 7.97 -6.90 -11.66
N ASP A 177 8.78 -7.53 -10.79
CA ASP A 177 9.00 -7.07 -9.41
C ASP A 177 9.74 -5.72 -9.37
N GLY A 178 9.26 -4.83 -8.50
CA GLY A 178 9.92 -3.57 -8.15
C GLY A 178 9.54 -3.08 -6.76
N VAL A 179 10.51 -2.54 -6.02
CA VAL A 179 10.26 -1.89 -4.72
C VAL A 179 9.63 -0.51 -4.93
N TRP A 180 8.71 -0.11 -4.06
CA TRP A 180 8.00 1.19 -4.17
C TRP A 180 7.31 1.42 -5.51
N GLN A 181 6.77 0.36 -6.10
CA GLN A 181 6.09 0.38 -7.39
C GLN A 181 4.78 -0.40 -7.37
N ASP A 182 4.22 -0.69 -6.19
CA ASP A 182 2.93 -1.35 -6.10
C ASP A 182 1.83 -0.45 -6.69
N GLY A 183 0.86 -1.09 -7.32
CA GLY A 183 -0.36 -0.47 -7.82
C GLY A 183 -1.50 -0.50 -6.81
N GLY A 184 -2.57 0.23 -7.12
CA GLY A 184 -3.75 0.31 -6.28
C GLY A 184 -4.59 1.54 -6.61
N LEU A 185 -5.74 1.67 -5.94
CA LEU A 185 -6.63 2.81 -6.08
C LEU A 185 -6.77 3.54 -4.75
N LEU A 186 -6.72 4.87 -4.77
CA LEU A 186 -7.17 5.71 -3.67
C LEU A 186 -8.31 6.60 -4.15
N LEU A 187 -9.31 6.80 -3.31
CA LEU A 187 -10.40 7.74 -3.54
C LEU A 187 -10.40 8.78 -2.42
N HIS A 188 -10.33 10.05 -2.78
CA HIS A 188 -10.43 11.15 -1.82
C HIS A 188 -11.81 11.76 -1.87
N PHE A 189 -12.58 11.62 -0.79
CA PHE A 189 -13.87 12.25 -0.59
C PHE A 189 -13.63 13.62 0.05
N GLY A 190 -13.49 14.65 -0.78
CA GLY A 190 -13.04 15.99 -0.33
C GLY A 190 -13.96 16.58 0.75
N ALA A 191 -15.27 16.47 0.58
CA ALA A 191 -16.27 16.96 1.54
C ALA A 191 -16.18 16.28 2.92
N GLU A 192 -15.70 15.05 2.98
CA GLU A 192 -15.56 14.26 4.21
C GLU A 192 -14.13 14.30 4.78
N SER A 193 -13.18 14.90 4.06
CA SER A 193 -11.73 14.78 4.34
C SER A 193 -11.29 13.32 4.56
N ARG A 194 -11.89 12.39 3.81
CA ARG A 194 -11.73 10.95 4.00
C ARG A 194 -11.10 10.31 2.77
N TRP A 195 -10.20 9.37 3.03
CA TRP A 195 -9.57 8.55 2.00
C TRP A 195 -10.10 7.12 2.08
N VAL A 196 -10.40 6.54 0.93
CA VAL A 196 -10.61 5.10 0.77
C VAL A 196 -9.45 4.54 -0.04
N ALA A 197 -8.87 3.44 0.40
CA ALA A 197 -7.84 2.72 -0.34
C ALA A 197 -8.29 1.33 -0.74
N ILE A 198 -8.04 0.94 -1.99
CA ILE A 198 -8.32 -0.39 -2.54
C ILE A 198 -7.01 -0.98 -3.02
N PHE A 199 -6.58 -2.05 -2.36
CA PHE A 199 -5.35 -2.76 -2.63
C PHE A 199 -5.65 -4.15 -3.15
N LEU A 200 -4.89 -4.58 -4.16
CA LEU A 200 -5.06 -5.86 -4.86
C LEU A 200 -3.71 -6.58 -4.91
N ALA A 201 -3.70 -7.89 -4.70
CA ALA A 201 -2.51 -8.73 -4.80
C ALA A 201 -2.88 -10.11 -5.33
N PHE A 202 -2.04 -10.71 -6.15
CA PHE A 202 -2.24 -12.09 -6.57
C PHE A 202 -2.00 -13.06 -5.40
N GLN A 203 -2.70 -14.19 -5.40
CA GLN A 203 -2.55 -15.17 -4.33
C GLN A 203 -1.16 -15.81 -4.29
N SER A 204 -0.47 -15.88 -5.44
CA SER A 204 0.89 -16.40 -5.62
C SER A 204 1.98 -15.47 -5.05
N GLN A 205 1.66 -14.20 -4.79
CA GLN A 205 2.65 -13.22 -4.35
C GLN A 205 3.07 -13.39 -2.88
N SER A 206 4.38 -13.24 -2.65
CA SER A 206 5.02 -13.27 -1.34
C SER A 206 4.82 -11.95 -0.58
N TRP A 207 4.71 -12.06 0.74
CA TRP A 207 4.62 -10.92 1.66
C TRP A 207 5.95 -10.52 2.29
N HIS A 208 7.00 -11.17 1.84
CA HIS A 208 8.38 -10.86 2.17
C HIS A 208 9.19 -10.84 0.90
N THR A 209 9.81 -9.68 0.64
CA THR A 209 10.53 -9.41 -0.58
C THR A 209 11.87 -8.76 -0.30
N ASP A 210 12.83 -9.00 -1.17
CA ASP A 210 14.16 -8.38 -1.11
C ASP A 210 14.05 -6.86 -1.26
N ASP A 211 14.74 -6.12 -0.39
CA ASP A 211 14.64 -4.65 -0.26
C ASP A 211 15.21 -3.86 -1.42
N THR A 212 15.90 -4.51 -2.35
CA THR A 212 16.44 -3.85 -3.55
C THR A 212 15.66 -4.23 -4.80
N THR A 213 15.29 -5.50 -4.93
CA THR A 213 14.73 -6.07 -6.16
C THR A 213 13.22 -6.26 -6.12
N GLY A 214 12.62 -6.35 -4.92
CA GLY A 214 11.22 -6.72 -4.75
C GLY A 214 10.96 -8.22 -4.96
N HIS A 215 11.99 -9.04 -5.18
CA HIS A 215 11.83 -10.48 -5.38
C HIS A 215 11.38 -11.20 -4.13
N ALA A 216 10.54 -12.22 -4.28
CA ALA A 216 10.10 -13.06 -3.18
C ALA A 216 11.29 -13.70 -2.44
N ILE A 217 11.30 -13.60 -1.10
CA ILE A 217 12.25 -14.30 -0.24
C ILE A 217 11.69 -15.71 0.04
N GLY A 218 12.41 -16.74 -0.41
CA GLY A 218 11.99 -18.13 -0.26
C GLY A 218 11.89 -18.58 1.20
N GLY A 219 10.81 -19.29 1.55
CA GLY A 219 10.58 -19.83 2.90
C GLY A 219 10.17 -18.79 3.94
N ALA A 220 9.95 -17.53 3.53
CA ALA A 220 9.48 -16.50 4.43
C ALA A 220 8.00 -16.72 4.83
N PRO A 221 7.59 -16.23 6.02
CA PRO A 221 6.23 -16.34 6.51
C PRO A 221 5.18 -15.79 5.54
N GLY A 222 4.03 -16.47 5.50
CA GLY A 222 2.86 -16.01 4.77
C GLY A 222 2.10 -14.89 5.49
N PRO A 223 1.13 -14.24 4.82
CA PRO A 223 0.41 -13.07 5.35
C PRO A 223 -0.47 -13.39 6.57
N ARG A 224 -0.82 -14.66 6.78
CA ARG A 224 -1.67 -15.13 7.89
C ARG A 224 -0.88 -15.82 9.00
N GLU A 225 0.44 -15.86 8.89
CA GLU A 225 1.27 -16.44 9.94
C GLU A 225 1.25 -15.56 11.19
N LYS A 226 1.26 -16.18 12.38
CA LYS A 226 1.18 -15.44 13.64
C LYS A 226 2.50 -14.73 13.90
N ILE A 227 2.45 -13.41 13.92
CA ILE A 227 3.59 -12.55 14.27
C ILE A 227 3.79 -12.59 15.80
N PRO A 228 4.99 -12.96 16.29
CA PRO A 228 5.21 -13.13 17.72
C PRO A 228 5.33 -11.81 18.48
N VAL A 229 6.03 -10.81 17.91
CA VAL A 229 6.27 -9.51 18.55
C VAL A 229 5.65 -8.41 17.72
N ARG A 230 4.85 -7.54 18.36
CA ARG A 230 4.12 -6.45 17.70
C ARG A 230 4.52 -5.10 18.29
N ILE A 231 4.47 -4.08 17.44
CA ILE A 231 4.50 -2.68 17.89
C ILE A 231 3.07 -2.34 18.32
N VAL A 232 2.90 -1.93 19.57
CA VAL A 232 1.57 -1.62 20.16
C VAL A 232 1.43 -0.17 20.58
N GLY A 233 2.53 0.58 20.59
CA GLY A 233 2.47 2.02 20.75
C GLY A 233 3.80 2.72 20.50
N ALA A 234 3.76 4.03 20.32
CA ALA A 234 4.95 4.85 20.13
C ALA A 234 4.75 6.26 20.68
N LEU A 235 5.71 6.76 21.45
CA LEU A 235 5.83 8.17 21.80
C LEU A 235 6.69 8.82 20.71
N VAL A 236 6.02 9.44 19.73
CA VAL A 236 6.66 10.02 18.55
C VAL A 236 6.91 11.53 18.71
N ASN A 237 6.09 12.22 19.51
CA ASN A 237 6.22 13.65 19.78
C ASN A 237 6.37 13.90 21.29
N PRO A 238 7.56 13.68 21.89
CA PRO A 238 7.77 13.80 23.33
C PRO A 238 7.85 15.26 23.80
N VAL A 239 7.38 15.55 25.02
CA VAL A 239 7.55 16.88 25.65
C VAL A 239 9.04 17.14 25.90
N GLY A 240 9.51 18.32 25.51
CA GLY A 240 10.82 18.85 25.88
C GLY A 240 11.63 19.36 24.71
N PRO A 241 12.82 19.93 24.96
CA PRO A 241 13.69 20.37 23.90
C PRO A 241 14.33 19.19 23.19
N ALA A 242 14.75 19.39 21.93
CA ALA A 242 15.56 18.43 21.20
C ALA A 242 16.87 18.09 21.97
N PRO A 243 17.42 16.86 21.81
CA PRO A 243 16.89 15.76 21.00
C PRO A 243 15.65 15.11 21.62
N GLU A 244 14.64 14.88 20.78
CA GLU A 244 13.35 14.31 21.18
C GLU A 244 13.56 12.87 21.70
N ALA A 245 13.06 12.61 22.91
CA ALA A 245 13.17 11.30 23.58
C ALA A 245 12.07 10.32 23.12
N GLU A 246 12.03 10.09 21.82
CA GLU A 246 11.11 9.18 21.13
C GLU A 246 11.26 7.72 21.63
N ARG A 247 10.14 6.98 21.68
CA ARG A 247 10.11 5.60 22.19
C ARG A 247 9.09 4.73 21.46
N VAL A 248 9.39 3.45 21.32
CA VAL A 248 8.49 2.44 20.76
C VAL A 248 8.20 1.36 21.81
N THR A 249 6.93 1.00 21.96
CA THR A 249 6.48 -0.06 22.86
C THR A 249 6.18 -1.32 22.05
N LEU A 250 6.89 -2.40 22.39
CA LEU A 250 6.75 -3.72 21.81
C LEU A 250 5.98 -4.63 22.77
N LEU A 251 5.19 -5.56 22.23
CA LEU A 251 4.50 -6.63 22.95
C LEU A 251 4.88 -7.98 22.33
N ASN A 252 5.29 -8.94 23.16
CA ASN A 252 5.32 -10.34 22.76
C ASN A 252 3.91 -10.94 22.91
N ALA A 253 3.21 -11.08 21.79
CA ALA A 253 1.87 -11.65 21.70
C ALA A 253 1.88 -13.19 21.55
N SER A 254 3.06 -13.81 21.55
CA SER A 254 3.20 -15.27 21.45
C SER A 254 3.20 -15.94 22.83
N PRO A 255 2.93 -17.26 22.91
CA PRO A 255 2.99 -18.02 24.16
C PRO A 255 4.43 -18.38 24.59
N ALA A 256 5.45 -18.00 23.82
CA ALA A 256 6.84 -18.36 24.07
C ALA A 256 7.71 -17.12 24.30
N GLU A 257 8.83 -17.29 25.01
CA GLU A 257 9.87 -16.28 25.10
C GLU A 257 10.51 -16.03 23.72
N VAL A 258 10.79 -14.77 23.38
CA VAL A 258 11.43 -14.37 22.12
C VAL A 258 12.76 -13.70 22.42
N ASP A 259 13.83 -14.17 21.77
CA ASP A 259 15.15 -13.53 21.82
C ASP A 259 15.21 -12.40 20.80
N LEU A 260 15.40 -11.16 21.28
CA LEU A 260 15.47 -9.94 20.47
C LEU A 260 16.90 -9.58 20.05
N THR A 261 17.88 -10.45 20.32
CA THR A 261 19.27 -10.21 19.93
C THR A 261 19.38 -10.04 18.41
N GLY A 262 19.95 -8.91 17.99
CA GLY A 262 20.13 -8.57 16.58
C GLY A 262 18.90 -7.95 15.90
N TRP A 263 17.74 -7.89 16.57
CA TRP A 263 16.55 -7.23 16.02
C TRP A 263 16.74 -5.72 15.94
N ARG A 264 16.01 -5.08 15.01
CA ARG A 264 16.15 -3.64 14.74
C ARG A 264 14.79 -2.95 14.55
N LEU A 265 14.73 -1.66 14.86
CA LEU A 265 13.66 -0.77 14.41
C LEU A 265 14.13 -0.05 13.15
N ALA A 266 13.19 0.28 12.26
CA ALA A 266 13.41 1.14 11.11
C ALA A 266 12.34 2.23 11.01
N ASP A 267 12.74 3.45 10.64
CA ASP A 267 11.82 4.55 10.34
C ASP A 267 11.33 4.52 8.88
N ARG A 268 10.49 5.51 8.52
CA ARG A 268 9.97 5.68 7.15
C ARG A 268 11.08 5.86 6.11
N ALA A 269 12.19 6.50 6.49
CA ALA A 269 13.35 6.75 5.63
C ALA A 269 14.34 5.57 5.59
N LYS A 270 14.00 4.44 6.26
CA LYS A 270 14.83 3.23 6.39
C LYS A 270 16.11 3.43 7.21
N HIS A 271 16.21 4.50 8.00
CA HIS A 271 17.21 4.54 9.06
C HIS A 271 16.86 3.51 10.12
N THR A 272 17.86 3.00 10.82
CA THR A 272 17.68 1.86 11.72
C THR A 272 18.44 2.03 13.03
N CYS A 273 17.85 1.51 14.10
CA CYS A 273 18.48 1.42 15.42
C CYS A 273 18.30 -0.01 15.97
N ALA A 274 19.26 -0.48 16.76
CA ALA A 274 19.22 -1.83 17.32
C ALA A 274 18.27 -1.89 18.54
N LEU A 275 17.58 -3.02 18.71
CA LEU A 275 16.89 -3.31 19.96
C LEU A 275 17.91 -3.75 21.04
N PRO A 276 17.59 -3.59 22.34
CA PRO A 276 18.37 -4.21 23.40
C PRO A 276 18.46 -5.74 23.20
N ALA A 277 19.66 -6.30 23.28
CA ALA A 277 19.88 -7.74 23.25
C ALA A 277 19.33 -8.38 24.54
N THR A 278 18.06 -8.72 24.52
CA THR A 278 17.32 -9.26 25.66
C THR A 278 16.30 -10.29 25.20
N ARG A 279 15.76 -11.03 26.15
CA ARG A 279 14.65 -11.95 25.91
C ARG A 279 13.35 -11.36 26.44
N LEU A 280 12.33 -11.36 25.59
CA LEU A 280 11.01 -10.85 25.93
C LEU A 280 10.08 -12.02 26.26
N ALA A 281 9.71 -12.13 27.53
CA ALA A 281 8.79 -13.18 27.99
C ALA A 281 7.41 -13.09 27.31
N ALA A 282 6.68 -14.21 27.28
CA ALA A 282 5.33 -14.27 26.74
C ALA A 282 4.41 -13.25 27.44
N GLY A 283 3.67 -12.46 26.65
CA GLY A 283 2.77 -11.42 27.14
C GLY A 283 3.46 -10.17 27.72
N ALA A 284 4.79 -10.12 27.76
CA ALA A 284 5.53 -8.98 28.28
C ALA A 284 5.69 -7.86 27.23
N THR A 285 5.86 -6.64 27.72
CA THR A 285 6.15 -5.46 26.91
C THR A 285 7.58 -4.96 27.11
N LEU A 286 8.16 -4.37 26.06
CA LEU A 286 9.45 -3.69 26.11
C LEU A 286 9.32 -2.29 25.52
N VAL A 287 9.77 -1.27 26.26
CA VAL A 287 9.88 0.10 25.76
C VAL A 287 11.30 0.32 25.26
N VAL A 288 11.44 0.59 23.97
CA VAL A 288 12.71 0.79 23.27
C VAL A 288 12.85 2.29 22.96
N PRO A 289 13.87 2.99 23.49
CA PRO A 289 14.18 4.33 23.01
C PRO A 289 14.64 4.26 21.56
N THR A 290 14.19 5.16 20.70
CA THR A 290 14.85 5.31 19.41
C THR A 290 16.19 5.98 19.64
N THR A 291 17.22 5.45 18.96
CA THR A 291 18.59 5.95 19.02
C THR A 291 19.11 6.10 17.60
N ASP A 292 20.33 6.60 17.47
CA ASP A 292 21.03 6.69 16.19
C ASP A 292 20.32 7.62 15.20
N ALA A 293 20.18 7.20 13.94
CA ALA A 293 19.59 8.00 12.86
C ALA A 293 18.08 7.83 12.71
N VAL A 294 17.43 6.98 13.52
CA VAL A 294 15.97 6.78 13.48
C VAL A 294 15.27 8.05 13.96
N GLN A 295 14.33 8.54 13.16
CA GLN A 295 13.53 9.72 13.47
C GLN A 295 12.04 9.42 13.31
N LEU A 296 11.28 9.49 14.39
CA LEU A 296 9.83 9.31 14.40
C LEU A 296 9.11 10.66 14.20
N GLY A 297 9.30 11.26 13.02
CA GLY A 297 8.84 12.63 12.76
C GLY A 297 7.37 12.95 13.11
N ASN A 298 7.17 14.16 13.63
CA ASN A 298 5.88 14.70 14.11
C ASN A 298 4.86 15.03 13.00
N ASN A 299 5.25 14.89 11.73
CA ASN A 299 4.41 15.11 10.56
C ASN A 299 3.87 13.79 9.95
N GLY A 300 3.94 12.72 10.73
CA GLY A 300 3.58 11.37 10.30
C GLY A 300 4.79 10.58 9.81
N GLY A 301 4.71 9.26 10.01
CA GLY A 301 5.84 8.36 9.79
C GLY A 301 5.42 6.90 9.74
N ALA A 302 6.42 6.04 9.78
CA ALA A 302 6.26 4.60 9.82
C ALA A 302 7.34 4.00 10.71
N ILE A 303 6.98 2.94 11.43
CA ILE A 303 7.87 2.20 12.33
C ILE A 303 7.81 0.75 11.90
N THR A 304 8.96 0.17 11.57
CA THR A 304 9.07 -1.23 11.15
C THR A 304 9.96 -1.98 12.13
N LEU A 305 9.50 -3.13 12.59
CA LEU A 305 10.26 -4.07 13.41
C LEU A 305 10.87 -5.13 12.50
N LEU A 306 12.18 -5.29 12.59
CA LEU A 306 12.98 -6.24 11.82
C LEU A 306 13.59 -7.28 12.75
N ASP A 307 13.59 -8.55 12.34
CA ASP A 307 14.30 -9.61 13.05
C ASP A 307 15.82 -9.54 12.84
N ALA A 308 16.55 -10.51 13.41
CA ALA A 308 18.00 -10.59 13.29
C ALA A 308 18.50 -10.87 11.86
N GLN A 309 17.63 -11.33 10.96
CA GLN A 309 17.92 -11.56 9.54
C GLN A 309 17.56 -10.34 8.69
N GLY A 310 16.97 -9.29 9.29
CA GLY A 310 16.49 -8.11 8.60
C GLY A 310 15.10 -8.28 7.98
N LEU A 311 14.40 -9.38 8.28
CA LEU A 311 13.05 -9.61 7.78
C LEU A 311 12.04 -8.77 8.57
N LYS A 312 11.06 -8.19 7.90
CA LYS A 312 9.96 -7.48 8.54
C LYS A 312 9.13 -8.44 9.40
N VAL A 313 9.03 -8.14 10.69
CA VAL A 313 8.18 -8.88 11.64
C VAL A 313 6.84 -8.18 11.81
N HIS A 314 6.85 -6.87 12.05
CA HIS A 314 5.66 -6.04 12.22
C HIS A 314 5.93 -4.62 11.74
N GLY A 315 4.90 -3.85 11.45
CA GLY A 315 5.07 -2.43 11.16
C GLY A 315 3.78 -1.67 11.28
N VAL A 316 3.90 -0.38 11.56
CA VAL A 316 2.79 0.56 11.74
C VAL A 316 3.13 1.87 11.02
N SER A 317 2.10 2.63 10.68
CA SER A 317 2.20 3.97 10.12
C SER A 317 1.29 4.92 10.91
N TYR A 318 1.62 6.20 10.90
CA TYR A 318 0.85 7.24 11.59
C TYR A 318 0.90 8.55 10.81
N THR A 319 -0.14 9.37 10.92
CA THR A 319 -0.24 10.69 10.29
C THR A 319 0.23 11.81 11.21
N GLY A 320 0.51 12.99 10.64
CA GLY A 320 0.81 14.18 11.43
C GLY A 320 -0.32 14.59 12.38
N GLU A 321 -1.57 14.35 11.99
CA GLU A 321 -2.74 14.57 12.86
C GLU A 321 -2.70 13.66 14.09
N GLN A 322 -2.32 12.39 13.93
CA GLN A 322 -2.20 11.46 15.06
C GLN A 322 -1.05 11.82 15.99
N SER A 323 0.07 12.32 15.45
CA SER A 323 1.27 12.69 16.22
C SER A 323 1.27 14.14 16.74
N HIS A 324 0.18 14.88 16.59
CA HIS A 324 0.14 16.32 16.89
C HIS A 324 0.38 16.63 18.37
N ASP A 325 -0.24 15.86 19.28
CA ASP A 325 -0.24 16.20 20.70
C ASP A 325 1.03 15.72 21.42
N GLU A 326 1.80 16.67 21.97
CA GLU A 326 3.03 16.38 22.69
C GLU A 326 2.80 15.49 23.93
N GLY A 327 3.72 14.56 24.16
CA GLY A 327 3.76 13.70 25.34
C GLY A 327 2.79 12.51 25.29
N TRP A 328 1.96 12.40 24.26
CA TRP A 328 1.02 11.29 24.12
C TRP A 328 1.63 10.12 23.36
N THR A 329 1.45 8.93 23.92
CA THR A 329 1.80 7.68 23.23
C THR A 329 0.68 7.33 22.26
N LEU A 330 1.03 7.21 20.97
CA LEU A 330 0.16 6.62 19.95
C LEU A 330 -0.08 5.15 20.26
N VAL A 331 -1.31 4.67 20.06
CA VAL A 331 -1.70 3.27 20.23
C VAL A 331 -2.13 2.71 18.88
N PHE A 332 -1.70 1.50 18.57
CA PHE A 332 -1.92 0.82 17.29
C PHE A 332 -2.70 -0.49 17.45
#